data_AF-A0A9P5TVJ8-F1
#
_entry.id   AF-A0A9P5TVJ8-F1
#
_cell.length_a   1.000
_cell.length_b   1.000
_cell.length_c   1.000
_cell.angle_alpha   90.00
_cell.angle_beta   90.00
_cell.angle_gamma   90.00
#
_symmetry.space_group_name_H-M   'P 1'
#
loop_
_entity.id
_entity.type
_entity.pdbx_description
1 polymer ?
#
loop_
_entity_poly.entity_id
_entity_poly.type
_entity_poly.pdbx_seq_one_letter_code
_entity_poly.pdbx_strand_id
1 'polypeptide(L)'
;MLRDRFWPTSQSVQNPERARKTHANPATIAAIGKLSTELKIKLNYRIETSNDEHYMKTFKHSLGNASRPGSPTASFVSVDTVELDKLRKEPNLLKRVLDY
;
A
#
# COMPACT_ATOMS: atom_id res chain seq x y z
N MET A 1 -37.68 12.86 0.66
CA MET A 1 -36.58 13.81 0.91
C MET A 1 -35.38 13.04 1.45
N LEU A 2 -34.48 12.60 0.56
CA LEU A 2 -33.24 11.94 0.97
C LEU A 2 -32.25 13.01 1.43
N ARG A 3 -31.79 12.90 2.68
CA ARG A 3 -30.73 13.77 3.22
C ARG A 3 -29.41 13.34 2.58
N ASP A 4 -28.83 14.24 1.80
CA ASP A 4 -27.46 14.13 1.32
C ASP A 4 -26.54 13.87 2.51
N ARG A 5 -25.95 12.67 2.55
CA ARG A 5 -24.91 12.33 3.50
C ARG A 5 -23.65 13.09 3.11
N PHE A 6 -23.57 14.34 3.57
CA PHE A 6 -22.39 15.19 3.47
C PHE A 6 -21.29 14.56 4.34
N TRP A 7 -20.49 13.67 3.75
CA TRP A 7 -19.21 13.32 4.34
C TRP A 7 -18.42 14.62 4.49
N PRO A 8 -17.91 14.97 5.70
CA PRO A 8 -17.05 16.13 5.83
C PRO A 8 -15.76 15.79 5.06
N THR A 9 -15.66 16.25 3.81
CA THR A 9 -14.39 16.33 3.10
C THR A 9 -13.47 17.10 4.01
N SER A 10 -12.50 16.40 4.59
CA SER A 10 -11.54 16.98 5.51
C SER A 10 -11.03 18.29 4.92
N GLN A 11 -11.19 19.41 5.64
CA GLN A 11 -10.79 20.76 5.19
C GLN A 11 -9.33 20.81 4.70
N SER A 12 -8.51 19.81 5.06
CA SER A 12 -7.16 19.60 4.57
C SER A 12 -7.00 19.43 3.06
N VAL A 13 -8.04 19.01 2.32
CA VAL A 13 -7.95 18.74 0.87
C VAL A 13 -8.19 20.01 0.04
N GLN A 14 -8.86 21.03 0.60
CA GLN A 14 -9.30 22.23 -0.12
C GLN A 14 -8.51 23.50 0.20
N ASN A 15 -7.52 23.46 1.11
CA ASN A 15 -6.74 24.66 1.46
C ASN A 15 -5.69 24.98 0.37
N PRO A 16 -5.83 26.10 -0.39
CA PRO A 16 -4.90 26.47 -1.46
C PRO A 16 -3.52 26.90 -0.95
N GLU A 17 -3.40 27.29 0.33
CA GLU A 17 -2.11 27.66 0.95
C GLU A 17 -1.30 26.44 1.39
N ARG A 18 -1.93 25.26 1.50
CA ARG A 18 -1.23 24.03 1.83
C ARG A 18 -0.62 23.45 0.56
N ALA A 19 0.68 23.66 0.37
CA ALA A 19 1.43 23.00 -0.70
C ALA A 19 1.11 21.50 -0.72
N ARG A 20 0.70 20.97 -1.88
CA ARG A 20 0.51 19.53 -2.08
C ARG A 20 1.84 18.85 -1.74
N LYS A 21 1.90 18.19 -0.58
CA LYS A 21 3.03 17.35 -0.23
C LYS A 21 2.85 16.01 -0.90
N THR A 22 3.50 15.81 -2.03
CA THR A 22 3.65 14.47 -2.59
C THR A 22 4.62 13.73 -1.66
N HIS A 23 4.18 12.63 -1.05
CA HIS A 23 5.06 11.74 -0.26
C HIS A 23 6.07 11.00 -1.16
N ALA A 24 6.00 11.18 -2.47
CA ALA A 24 6.93 10.68 -3.46
C ALA A 24 8.26 11.47 -3.38
N ASN A 25 9.16 11.01 -2.52
CA ASN A 25 10.54 11.48 -2.53
C ASN A 25 11.29 10.75 -3.67
N PRO A 26 11.92 11.47 -4.62
CA PRO A 26 12.63 10.87 -5.75
C PRO A 26 13.75 9.92 -5.31
N ALA A 27 14.38 10.18 -4.16
CA ALA A 27 15.37 9.27 -3.58
C ALA A 27 14.75 7.92 -3.21
N THR A 28 13.53 7.92 -2.66
CA THR A 28 12.81 6.70 -2.29
C THR A 28 12.35 5.94 -3.53
N ILE A 29 11.87 6.63 -4.56
CA ILE A 29 11.52 6.02 -5.84
C ILE A 29 12.74 5.34 -6.47
N ALA A 30 13.88 6.04 -6.49
CA ALA A 30 15.13 5.49 -7.01
C ALA A 30 15.61 4.29 -6.19
N ALA A 31 15.47 4.31 -4.86
CA ALA A 31 15.81 3.19 -3.99
C ALA A 31 14.90 1.97 -4.26
N ILE A 32 13.59 2.18 -4.40
CA ILE A 32 12.61 1.13 -4.72
C ILE A 32 12.88 0.55 -6.11
N GLY A 33 13.24 1.38 -7.09
CA GLY A 33 13.58 0.94 -8.44
C GLY A 33 14.83 0.04 -8.51
N LYS A 34 15.75 0.16 -7.55
CA LYS A 34 16.97 -0.67 -7.47
C LYS A 34 16.77 -2.02 -6.77
N LEU A 35 15.60 -2.26 -6.18
CA LEU A 35 15.32 -3.51 -5.49
C LEU A 35 15.28 -4.68 -6.46
N SER A 36 15.80 -5.83 -6.03
CA SER A 36 15.62 -7.07 -6.79
C SER A 36 14.14 -7.46 -6.82
N THR A 37 13.74 -8.17 -7.88
CA THR A 37 12.35 -8.62 -8.03
C THR A 37 11.89 -9.47 -6.86
N GLU A 38 12.77 -10.32 -6.30
CA GLU A 38 12.50 -11.11 -5.10
C GLU A 38 12.17 -10.21 -3.90
N LEU A 39 12.96 -9.15 -3.68
CA LEU A 39 12.71 -8.20 -2.58
C LEU A 39 11.42 -7.41 -2.77
N LYS A 40 11.08 -7.03 -4.01
CA LYS A 40 9.82 -6.34 -4.31
C LYS A 40 8.62 -7.22 -3.95
N ILE A 41 8.66 -8.50 -4.30
CA ILE A 41 7.57 -9.44 -3.95
C ILE A 41 7.49 -9.65 -2.44
N LYS A 42 8.62 -9.83 -1.76
CA LYS A 42 8.67 -9.95 -0.29
C LYS A 42 8.10 -8.71 0.41
N LEU A 43 8.39 -7.52 -0.11
CA LEU A 43 7.80 -6.27 0.39
C LEU A 43 6.30 -6.22 0.16
N ASN A 44 5.83 -6.62 -1.02
CA ASN A 44 4.40 -6.65 -1.33
C ASN A 44 3.64 -7.61 -0.40
N TYR A 45 4.18 -8.80 -0.13
CA TYR A 45 3.57 -9.73 0.82
C TYR A 45 3.44 -9.11 2.23
N ARG A 46 4.50 -8.45 2.72
CA ARG A 46 4.45 -7.74 4.02
C ARG A 46 3.43 -6.60 4.03
N ILE A 47 3.34 -5.86 2.93
CA ILE A 47 2.36 -4.79 2.75
C ILE A 47 0.95 -5.36 2.80
N GLU A 48 0.69 -6.48 2.12
CA GLU A 48 -0.59 -7.18 2.13
C GLU A 48 -0.98 -7.59 3.55
N THR A 49 -0.10 -8.29 4.28
CA THR A 49 -0.37 -8.69 5.67
C THR A 49 -0.66 -7.49 6.58
N SER A 50 0.13 -6.43 6.46
CA SER A 50 -0.09 -5.21 7.24
C SER A 50 -1.39 -4.49 6.87
N ASN A 51 -1.78 -4.55 5.60
CA ASN A 51 -3.03 -3.97 5.11
C ASN A 51 -4.22 -4.78 5.63
N ASP A 52 -4.15 -6.11 5.63
CA ASP A 52 -5.19 -6.99 6.17
C ASP A 52 -5.42 -6.74 7.67
N GLU A 53 -4.35 -6.60 8.45
CA GLU A 53 -4.47 -6.21 9.85
C GLU A 53 -5.18 -4.86 10.01
N HIS A 54 -4.89 -3.90 9.13
CA HIS A 54 -5.55 -2.59 9.12
C HIS A 54 -7.03 -2.70 8.74
N TYR A 55 -7.37 -3.51 7.73
CA TYR A 55 -8.74 -3.82 7.37
C TYR A 55 -9.49 -4.42 8.56
N MET A 56 -8.90 -5.36 9.27
CA MET A 56 -9.50 -5.96 10.45
C MET A 56 -9.70 -4.96 11.60
N LYS A 57 -8.74 -4.06 11.84
CA LYS A 57 -8.88 -2.98 12.84
C LYS A 57 -10.00 -2.01 12.44
N THR A 58 -10.08 -1.65 11.17
CA THR A 58 -11.14 -0.80 10.60
C THR A 58 -12.50 -1.45 10.75
N PHE A 59 -12.61 -2.74 10.44
CA PHE A 59 -13.83 -3.52 10.61
C PHE A 59 -14.27 -3.55 12.08
N LYS A 60 -13.36 -3.86 13.02
CA LYS A 60 -13.65 -3.84 14.46
C LYS A 60 -14.11 -2.47 14.96
N HIS A 61 -13.49 -1.39 14.49
CA HIS A 61 -13.95 -0.03 14.80
C HIS A 61 -15.35 0.24 14.25
N SER A 62 -15.66 -0.16 13.01
CA SER A 62 -17.01 0.01 12.45
C SER A 62 -18.11 -0.75 13.22
N LEU A 63 -17.74 -1.83 13.90
CA LEU A 63 -18.63 -2.59 14.79
C LEU A 63 -18.75 -1.97 16.19
N GLY A 64 -18.02 -0.89 16.49
CA GLY A 64 -18.00 -0.24 17.81
C GLY A 64 -17.11 -0.92 18.85
N ASN A 65 -16.31 -1.91 18.45
CA ASN A 65 -15.54 -2.76 19.35
C ASN A 65 -14.09 -2.30 19.56
N ALA A 66 -13.64 -1.24 18.87
CA ALA A 66 -12.26 -0.78 18.91
C ALA A 66 -12.16 0.73 18.67
N SER A 67 -11.01 1.32 19.02
CA SER A 67 -10.66 2.70 18.69
C SER A 67 -10.37 2.87 17.19
N ARG A 68 -10.47 4.12 16.70
CA ARG A 68 -10.24 4.44 15.28
C ARG A 68 -8.82 4.02 14.88
N PRO A 69 -8.66 3.21 13.81
CA PRO A 69 -7.33 2.84 13.34
C PRO A 69 -6.57 4.06 12.81
N GLY A 70 -5.24 3.98 12.90
CA GLY A 70 -4.30 4.99 12.40
C GLY A 70 -4.19 5.03 10.87
N SER A 71 -3.04 5.50 10.39
CA SER A 71 -2.70 5.92 9.01
C SER A 71 -3.22 5.05 7.85
N PRO A 72 -3.22 5.58 6.60
CA PRO A 72 -3.73 4.88 5.42
C PRO A 72 -3.04 3.55 5.14
N THR A 73 -3.78 2.66 4.47
CA THR A 73 -3.29 1.44 3.80
C THR A 73 -2.08 1.76 2.92
N ALA A 74 -1.02 0.94 3.02
CA ALA A 74 0.18 1.13 2.22
C ALA A 74 -0.05 0.64 0.78
N SER A 75 0.50 1.36 -0.20
CA SER A 75 0.48 0.97 -1.61
C SER A 75 1.53 -0.11 -1.91
N PHE A 76 1.22 -1.01 -2.83
CA PHE A 76 2.17 -2.00 -3.35
C PHE A 76 3.29 -1.37 -4.19
N VAL A 77 4.41 -2.08 -4.29
CA VAL A 77 5.52 -1.80 -5.18
C VAL A 77 5.25 -2.45 -6.55
N SER A 78 5.38 -1.66 -7.62
CA SER A 78 5.22 -2.13 -8.99
C SER A 78 6.32 -3.13 -9.38
N VAL A 79 5.92 -4.19 -10.09
CA VAL A 79 6.80 -5.18 -10.72
C VAL A 79 6.58 -5.10 -12.22
N ASP A 80 7.64 -4.89 -12.98
CA ASP A 80 7.54 -4.72 -14.43
C ASP A 80 7.35 -6.07 -15.15
N THR A 81 6.85 -6.03 -16.40
CA THR A 81 6.63 -7.23 -17.21
C THR A 81 7.91 -8.03 -17.45
N VAL A 82 9.04 -7.35 -17.62
CA VAL A 82 10.36 -7.99 -17.76
C VAL A 82 10.77 -8.73 -16.48
N GLU A 83 10.47 -8.15 -15.32
CA GLU A 83 10.77 -8.76 -14.02
C GLU A 83 9.88 -10.00 -13.78
N LEU A 84 8.61 -9.91 -14.16
CA LEU A 84 7.67 -11.02 -14.11
C LEU A 84 8.10 -12.18 -15.03
N ASP A 85 8.57 -11.88 -16.23
CA ASP A 85 9.06 -12.90 -17.17
C ASP A 85 10.33 -13.58 -16.68
N LYS A 86 11.23 -12.87 -15.98
CA LYS A 86 12.39 -13.49 -15.33
C LYS A 86 11.98 -14.49 -14.27
N LEU A 87 11.01 -14.14 -13.41
CA LEU A 87 10.46 -15.05 -12.41
C LEU A 87 9.87 -16.32 -13.01
N ARG A 88 9.13 -16.19 -14.11
CA ARG A 88 8.52 -17.33 -14.80
C ARG A 88 9.56 -18.27 -15.40
N LYS A 89 10.67 -17.72 -15.90
CA LYS A 89 11.75 -18.47 -16.56
C LYS A 89 12.74 -19.09 -15.58
N GLU A 90 12.76 -18.64 -14.33
CA GLU A 90 13.70 -19.11 -13.30
C GLU A 90 12.98 -19.85 -12.16
N PRO A 91 12.84 -21.19 -12.24
CA PRO A 91 12.13 -21.99 -11.24
C PRO A 91 12.69 -21.84 -9.83
N ASN A 92 14.00 -21.62 -9.71
CA ASN A 92 14.67 -21.42 -8.43
C ASN A 92 14.30 -20.08 -7.78
N LEU A 93 14.14 -19.01 -8.56
CA LEU A 93 13.67 -17.72 -8.04
C LEU A 93 12.21 -17.82 -7.61
N LEU A 94 11.38 -18.48 -8.42
CA LEU A 94 9.98 -18.71 -8.08
C LEU A 94 9.85 -19.50 -6.77
N LYS A 95 10.64 -20.56 -6.60
CA LYS A 95 10.65 -21.36 -5.36
C LYS A 95 11.04 -20.52 -4.13
N ARG A 96 12.10 -19.71 -4.24
CA ARG A 96 12.52 -18.80 -3.16
C ARG A 96 11.46 -17.77 -2.76
N VAL A 97 10.62 -17.38 -3.70
CA VAL A 97 9.49 -16.48 -3.44
C VAL A 97 8.31 -17.22 -2.79
N LEU A 98 8.06 -18.48 -3.19
CA LEU A 98 6.98 -19.32 -2.66
C LEU A 98 7.26 -19.93 -1.28
N ASP A 99 8.53 -20.04 -0.86
CA ASP A 99 8.91 -20.57 0.46
C ASP A 99 8.62 -19.57 1.62
N TYR A 100 7.87 -18.50 1.37
CA TYR A 100 7.40 -17.49 2.33
C TYR A 100 5.88 -17.48 2.42
#